data_AF-A0A832JW77-F1
#
_entry.id   AF-A0A832JW77-F1
#
_cell.length_a   1.000
_cell.length_b   1.000
_cell.length_c   1.000
_cell.angle_alpha   90.00
_cell.angle_beta   90.00
_cell.angle_gamma   90.00
#
_symmetry.space_group_name_H-M   'P 1'
#
loop_
_entity.id
_entity.type
_entity.pdbx_description
1 polymer ?
#
loop_
_entity_poly.entity_id
_entity_poly.type
_entity_poly.pdbx_seq_one_letter_code
_entity_poly.pdbx_strand_id
1 'polypeptide(L)'
;MRIMHNIPALFSYRILSGTDRDLTKTVQRLSSGLRINSAADDAAGLAISEKMRGQIRGLNQAVRNAEDGISMIQTAEGALNEVHNILQRMRELAVQAANDTLTQSDRAQIQAEIDQLKEEIDRIGNTTEFNTKKLLDGTAAVLASTDRLTTKVYVRGGLRTLDMFNQKVVLEGNYQVIINANPGKAQVQKTDIFKIKHSDVIMNVSIDTATNLREISVRNLPSGNYRTVLLEGVWTGARYIGVVS
;
A
#
# COMPACT_ATOMS: atom_id res chain seq x y z
N MET A 1 75.25 -3.26 -21.50
CA MET A 1 74.23 -2.32 -20.99
C MET A 1 73.49 -1.73 -22.18
N ARG A 2 72.15 -1.73 -22.17
CA ARG A 2 71.34 -1.07 -23.22
C ARG A 2 70.92 0.30 -22.70
N ILE A 3 71.18 1.36 -23.49
CA ILE A 3 71.03 2.77 -23.07
C ILE A 3 69.60 3.29 -23.34
N MET A 4 68.89 2.69 -24.30
CA MET A 4 67.59 3.18 -24.78
C MET A 4 66.39 2.80 -23.88
N HIS A 5 66.55 1.94 -22.88
CA HIS A 5 65.50 1.59 -21.93
C HIS A 5 66.05 1.43 -20.51
N ASN A 6 65.43 2.14 -19.57
CA ASN A 6 65.75 2.04 -18.15
C ASN A 6 64.73 1.13 -17.45
N ILE A 7 65.02 -0.18 -17.44
CA ILE A 7 64.16 -1.19 -16.82
C ILE A 7 64.00 -0.96 -15.30
N PRO A 8 65.06 -0.63 -14.53
CA PRO A 8 64.92 -0.28 -13.12
C PRO A 8 63.94 0.89 -12.87
N ALA A 9 64.03 1.96 -13.65
CA ALA A 9 63.13 3.11 -13.51
C ALA A 9 61.66 2.76 -13.85
N LEU A 10 61.43 1.95 -14.90
CA LEU A 10 60.09 1.46 -15.24
C LEU A 10 59.49 0.58 -14.14
N PHE A 11 60.31 -0.24 -13.48
CA PHE A 11 59.90 -1.03 -12.33
C PHE A 11 59.51 -0.14 -11.14
N SER A 12 60.35 0.84 -10.78
CA SER A 12 60.04 1.82 -9.73
C SER A 12 58.76 2.61 -10.01
N TYR A 13 58.54 3.01 -11.26
CA TYR A 13 57.30 3.70 -11.68
C TYR A 13 56.06 2.82 -11.53
N ARG A 14 56.13 1.52 -11.87
CA ARG A 14 55.02 0.57 -11.68
C ARG A 14 54.67 0.40 -10.19
N ILE A 15 55.67 0.30 -9.31
CA ILE A 15 55.45 0.20 -7.86
C ILE A 15 54.84 1.50 -7.32
N LEU A 16 55.37 2.67 -7.71
CA LEU A 16 54.82 3.97 -7.32
C LEU A 16 53.36 4.14 -7.76
N SER A 17 53.03 3.73 -8.99
CA SER A 17 51.66 3.73 -9.50
C SER A 17 50.72 2.78 -8.74
N GLY A 18 51.25 1.69 -8.16
CA GLY A 18 50.50 0.84 -7.22
C GLY A 18 50.21 1.59 -5.91
N THR A 19 51.23 2.17 -5.29
CA THR A 19 51.10 2.88 -4.01
C THR A 19 50.19 4.11 -4.10
N ASP A 20 50.21 4.82 -5.24
CA ASP A 20 49.36 5.99 -5.46
C ASP A 20 47.87 5.61 -5.56
N ARG A 21 47.56 4.46 -6.17
CA ARG A 21 46.19 3.90 -6.20
C ARG A 21 45.70 3.51 -4.81
N ASP A 22 46.56 2.89 -4.01
CA ASP A 22 46.22 2.48 -2.64
C ASP A 22 46.02 3.71 -1.74
N LEU A 23 46.88 4.73 -1.87
CA LEU A 23 46.71 6.01 -1.17
C LEU A 23 45.40 6.71 -1.56
N THR A 24 45.06 6.73 -2.85
CA THR A 24 43.79 7.30 -3.32
C THR A 24 42.59 6.59 -2.68
N LYS A 25 42.63 5.25 -2.59
CA LYS A 25 41.58 4.47 -1.93
C LYS A 25 41.49 4.75 -0.42
N THR A 26 42.62 4.87 0.29
CA THR A 26 42.59 5.17 1.73
C THR A 26 42.08 6.57 2.01
N VAL A 27 42.48 7.56 1.21
CA VAL A 27 41.92 8.93 1.27
C VAL A 27 40.41 8.90 1.03
N GLN A 28 39.93 8.16 0.03
CA GLN A 28 38.51 8.04 -0.26
C GLN A 28 37.71 7.40 0.90
N ARG A 29 38.27 6.37 1.55
CA ARG A 29 37.68 5.75 2.75
C ARG A 29 37.69 6.70 3.95
N LEU A 30 38.75 7.47 4.14
CA LEU A 30 38.84 8.47 5.20
C LEU A 30 37.80 9.59 4.99
N SER A 31 37.66 10.11 3.77
CA SER A 31 36.70 11.16 3.44
C SER A 31 35.24 10.70 3.53
N SER A 32 34.96 9.44 3.21
CA SER A 32 33.59 8.89 3.28
C SER A 32 33.24 8.32 4.66
N GLY A 33 34.23 7.97 5.48
CA GLY A 33 34.04 7.21 6.71
C GLY A 33 33.56 5.77 6.50
N LEU A 34 33.45 5.32 5.24
CA LEU A 34 32.95 3.99 4.89
C LEU A 34 34.12 3.08 4.52
N ARG A 35 34.14 1.88 5.11
CA ARG A 35 35.14 0.86 4.76
C ARG A 35 34.98 0.34 3.34
N ILE A 36 33.75 0.24 2.84
CA ILE A 36 33.40 -0.22 1.48
C ILE A 36 32.71 0.95 0.79
N ASN A 37 33.39 1.58 -0.18
CA ASN A 37 32.87 2.76 -0.88
C ASN A 37 32.42 2.47 -2.33
N SER A 38 32.86 1.35 -2.91
CA SER A 38 32.53 0.95 -4.28
C SER A 38 32.28 -0.55 -4.37
N ALA A 39 31.43 -0.97 -5.31
CA ALA A 39 31.17 -2.38 -5.60
C ALA A 39 32.43 -3.11 -6.09
N ALA A 40 33.44 -2.36 -6.57
CA ALA A 40 34.72 -2.90 -6.99
C ALA A 40 35.61 -3.37 -5.82
N ASP A 41 35.39 -2.87 -4.59
CA ASP A 41 36.15 -3.26 -3.41
C ASP A 41 35.54 -4.51 -2.73
N ASP A 42 34.21 -4.53 -2.57
CA ASP A 42 33.46 -5.68 -2.04
C ASP A 42 31.98 -5.56 -2.47
N ALA A 43 31.63 -6.22 -3.57
CA ALA A 43 30.28 -6.19 -4.13
C ALA A 43 29.24 -6.81 -3.17
N ALA A 44 29.61 -7.88 -2.46
CA ALA A 44 28.69 -8.58 -1.54
C ALA A 44 28.47 -7.76 -0.27
N GLY A 45 29.54 -7.23 0.33
CA GLY A 45 29.46 -6.35 1.49
C GLY A 45 28.72 -5.04 1.21
N LEU A 46 28.92 -4.44 0.03
CA LEU A 46 28.16 -3.27 -0.39
C LEU A 46 26.66 -3.60 -0.57
N ALA A 47 26.33 -4.73 -1.21
CA ALA A 47 24.94 -5.13 -1.41
C ALA A 47 24.20 -5.38 -0.08
N ILE A 48 24.85 -6.02 0.89
CA ILE A 48 24.29 -6.20 2.23
C ILE A 48 24.14 -4.85 2.95
N SER A 49 25.14 -3.97 2.86
CA SER A 49 25.11 -2.65 3.49
C SER A 49 23.97 -1.78 2.93
N GLU A 50 23.76 -1.79 1.62
CA GLU A 50 22.65 -1.07 0.99
C GLU A 50 21.28 -1.69 1.31
N LYS A 51 21.20 -3.04 1.41
CA LYS A 51 19.99 -3.71 1.91
C LYS A 51 19.66 -3.26 3.33
N MET A 52 20.64 -3.24 4.23
CA MET A 52 20.45 -2.77 5.61
C MET A 52 20.10 -1.29 5.64
N ARG A 53 20.74 -0.44 4.83
CA ARG A 53 20.41 0.98 4.71
C ARG A 53 18.97 1.18 4.22
N GLY A 54 18.51 0.35 3.28
CA GLY A 54 17.12 0.29 2.84
C GLY A 54 16.15 -0.12 3.95
N GLN A 55 16.51 -1.14 4.72
CA GLN A 55 15.74 -1.57 5.89
C GLN A 55 15.66 -0.47 6.95
N ILE A 56 16.76 0.21 7.27
CA ILE A 56 16.80 1.32 8.22
C ILE A 56 15.88 2.46 7.74
N ARG A 57 15.91 2.84 6.46
CA ARG A 57 14.98 3.84 5.92
C ARG A 57 13.52 3.40 6.05
N GLY A 58 13.23 2.13 5.77
CA GLY A 58 11.91 1.53 5.93
C GLY A 58 11.43 1.54 7.39
N LEU A 59 12.30 1.15 8.32
CA LEU A 59 12.02 1.16 9.75
C LEU A 59 11.81 2.59 10.28
N ASN A 60 12.63 3.56 9.86
CA ASN A 60 12.45 4.96 10.25
C ASN A 60 11.09 5.51 9.78
N GLN A 61 10.63 5.12 8.59
CA GLN A 61 9.27 5.47 8.14
C GLN A 61 8.21 4.72 8.98
N ALA A 62 8.42 3.45 9.30
CA ALA A 62 7.51 2.69 10.14
C ALA A 62 7.37 3.29 11.55
N VAL A 63 8.46 3.79 12.14
CA VAL A 63 8.45 4.51 13.42
C VAL A 63 7.57 5.76 13.32
N ARG A 64 7.78 6.62 12.30
CA ARG A 64 6.92 7.79 12.09
C ARG A 64 5.45 7.42 11.91
N ASN A 65 5.16 6.37 11.13
CA ASN A 65 3.80 5.89 10.95
C ASN A 65 3.18 5.38 12.26
N ALA A 66 3.99 4.77 13.14
CA ALA A 66 3.55 4.33 14.47
C ALA A 66 3.28 5.53 15.39
N GLU A 67 4.11 6.57 15.35
CA GLU A 67 3.88 7.83 16.06
C GLU A 67 2.56 8.49 15.63
N ASP A 68 2.30 8.57 14.32
CA ASP A 68 1.00 9.06 13.80
C ASP A 68 -0.17 8.19 14.31
N GLY A 69 0.02 6.87 14.37
CA GLY A 69 -0.95 5.94 14.94
C GLY A 69 -1.23 6.19 16.42
N ILE A 70 -0.18 6.50 17.20
CA ILE A 70 -0.30 6.87 18.62
C ILE A 70 -1.10 8.17 18.76
N SER A 71 -0.76 9.20 17.99
CA SER A 71 -1.48 10.48 18.02
C SER A 71 -2.96 10.34 17.63
N MET A 72 -3.25 9.49 16.64
CA MET A 72 -4.63 9.14 16.27
C MET A 72 -5.38 8.48 17.43
N ILE A 73 -4.77 7.51 18.12
CA ILE A 73 -5.36 6.82 19.27
C ILE A 73 -5.60 7.79 20.43
N GLN A 74 -4.64 8.66 20.74
CA GLN A 74 -4.78 9.67 21.79
C GLN A 74 -5.94 10.64 21.52
N THR A 75 -6.15 11.03 20.25
CA THR A 75 -7.29 11.87 19.86
C THR A 75 -8.61 11.12 20.08
N ALA A 76 -8.67 9.84 19.71
CA ALA A 76 -9.85 9.01 19.97
C ALA A 76 -10.09 8.80 21.48
N GLU A 77 -9.05 8.57 22.26
CA GLU A 77 -9.13 8.38 23.71
C GLU A 77 -9.63 9.65 24.42
N GLY A 78 -9.13 10.83 24.02
CA GLY A 78 -9.63 12.12 24.53
C GLY A 78 -11.13 12.29 24.28
N ALA A 79 -11.59 11.99 23.06
CA ALA A 79 -13.03 12.04 22.73
C ALA A 79 -13.86 11.01 23.52
N LEU A 80 -13.34 9.80 23.73
CA LEU A 80 -14.01 8.78 24.53
C LEU A 80 -14.07 9.12 26.03
N ASN A 81 -13.09 9.86 26.55
CA ASN A 81 -13.14 10.37 27.93
C ASN A 81 -14.29 11.38 28.11
N GLU A 82 -14.55 12.24 27.12
CA GLU A 82 -15.72 13.13 27.14
C GLU A 82 -17.04 12.33 27.10
N VAL A 83 -17.14 11.32 26.23
CA VAL A 83 -18.30 10.41 26.21
C VAL A 83 -18.46 9.71 27.57
N HIS A 84 -17.37 9.30 28.23
CA HIS A 84 -17.41 8.68 29.54
C HIS A 84 -17.99 9.63 30.60
N ASN A 85 -17.55 10.90 30.63
CA ASN A 85 -18.07 11.92 31.54
C ASN A 85 -19.56 12.17 31.31
N ILE A 86 -20.00 12.26 30.05
CA ILE A 86 -21.41 12.44 29.70
C ILE A 86 -22.24 11.24 30.18
N LEU A 87 -21.77 10.01 29.98
CA LEU A 87 -22.46 8.80 30.43
C LEU A 87 -22.55 8.71 31.96
N GLN A 88 -21.55 9.21 32.70
CA GLN A 88 -21.64 9.35 34.15
C GLN A 88 -22.75 10.34 34.53
N ARG A 89 -22.81 11.50 33.88
CA ARG A 89 -23.88 12.49 34.10
C ARG A 89 -25.28 11.93 33.77
N MET A 90 -25.43 11.22 32.66
CA MET A 90 -26.69 10.55 32.31
C MET A 90 -27.12 9.53 33.38
N ARG A 91 -26.16 8.83 33.98
CA ARG A 91 -26.44 7.89 35.09
C ARG A 91 -26.92 8.63 36.35
N GLU A 92 -26.29 9.75 36.70
CA GLU A 92 -26.75 10.59 37.82
C GLU A 92 -28.19 11.05 37.62
N LEU A 93 -28.50 11.55 36.41
CA LEU A 93 -29.85 11.98 36.03
C LEU A 93 -30.86 10.83 36.07
N ALA A 94 -30.47 9.62 35.63
CA ALA A 94 -31.32 8.44 35.70
C ALA A 94 -31.64 8.03 37.15
N VAL A 95 -30.65 8.07 38.04
CA VAL A 95 -30.86 7.82 39.48
C VAL A 95 -31.73 8.92 40.09
N GLN A 96 -31.52 10.18 39.69
CA GLN A 96 -32.34 11.29 40.14
C GLN A 96 -33.80 11.11 39.72
N ALA A 97 -34.06 10.77 38.45
CA ALA A 97 -35.41 10.53 37.92
C ALA A 97 -36.14 9.33 38.55
N ALA A 98 -35.39 8.38 39.11
CA ALA A 98 -35.93 7.21 39.81
C ALA A 98 -36.47 7.53 41.22
N ASN A 99 -36.28 8.76 41.73
CA ASN A 99 -36.88 9.16 43.00
C ASN A 99 -38.40 9.41 42.85
N ASP A 100 -39.19 8.73 43.68
CA ASP A 100 -40.66 8.80 43.65
C ASP A 100 -41.25 10.16 44.04
N THR A 101 -40.45 11.02 44.69
CA THR A 101 -40.87 12.36 45.13
C THR A 101 -40.90 13.40 44.01
N LEU A 102 -40.34 13.11 42.84
CA LEU A 102 -40.32 14.01 41.70
C LEU A 102 -41.68 14.06 40.99
N THR A 103 -42.06 15.26 40.54
CA THR A 103 -43.27 15.42 39.73
C THR A 103 -43.03 14.96 38.30
N GLN A 104 -44.12 14.79 37.54
CA GLN A 104 -44.01 14.45 36.12
C GLN A 104 -43.36 15.56 35.28
N SER A 105 -43.52 16.82 35.70
CA SER A 105 -42.85 17.97 35.06
C SER A 105 -41.33 17.90 35.26
N ASP A 106 -40.87 17.52 36.45
CA ASP A 106 -39.43 17.43 36.74
C ASP A 106 -38.77 16.28 35.97
N ARG A 107 -39.47 15.13 35.87
CA ARG A 107 -39.01 14.00 35.03
C ARG A 107 -38.92 14.38 33.55
N ALA A 108 -39.83 15.23 33.05
CA ALA A 108 -39.75 15.72 31.68
C ALA A 108 -38.54 16.62 31.43
N GLN A 109 -38.15 17.46 32.39
CA GLN A 109 -36.94 18.29 32.29
C GLN A 109 -35.67 17.44 32.33
N ILE A 110 -35.62 16.43 33.22
CA ILE A 110 -34.50 15.48 33.27
C ILE A 110 -34.37 14.73 31.94
N GLN A 111 -35.49 14.30 31.33
CA GLN A 111 -35.46 13.65 30.02
C GLN A 111 -34.92 14.58 28.94
N ALA A 112 -35.30 15.86 28.94
CA ALA A 112 -34.78 16.84 27.99
C ALA A 112 -33.24 17.02 28.13
N GLU A 113 -32.70 17.02 29.36
CA GLU A 113 -31.25 17.04 29.59
C GLU A 113 -30.60 15.75 29.07
N ILE A 114 -31.18 14.57 29.32
CA ILE A 114 -30.70 13.28 28.80
C ILE A 114 -30.68 13.27 27.26
N ASP A 115 -31.70 13.83 26.62
CA ASP A 115 -31.78 13.90 25.16
C ASP A 115 -30.68 14.81 24.58
N GLN A 116 -30.40 15.95 25.21
CA GLN A 116 -29.27 16.82 24.84
C GLN A 116 -27.92 16.13 25.01
N LEU A 117 -27.72 15.41 26.13
CA LEU A 117 -26.49 14.65 26.36
C LEU A 117 -26.31 13.53 25.32
N LYS A 118 -27.39 12.92 24.88
CA LYS A 118 -27.37 11.91 23.81
C LYS A 118 -26.98 12.54 22.46
N GLU A 119 -27.57 13.67 22.10
CA GLU A 119 -27.19 14.42 20.90
C GLU A 119 -25.72 14.82 20.93
N GLU A 120 -25.20 15.18 22.10
CA GLU A 120 -23.79 15.52 22.29
C GLU A 120 -22.86 14.32 22.10
N ILE A 121 -23.24 13.13 22.59
CA ILE A 121 -22.50 11.88 22.31
C ILE A 121 -22.46 11.60 20.80
N ASP A 122 -23.61 11.72 20.13
CA ASP A 122 -23.71 11.51 18.67
C ASP A 122 -22.86 12.55 17.90
N ARG A 123 -22.82 13.80 18.37
CA ARG A 123 -21.95 14.84 17.82
C ARG A 123 -20.49 14.46 17.96
N ILE A 124 -20.02 14.10 19.17
CA ILE A 124 -18.63 13.68 19.41
C ILE A 124 -18.25 12.51 18.50
N GLY A 125 -19.14 11.51 18.35
CA GLY A 125 -18.93 10.38 17.45
C GLY A 125 -18.71 10.79 15.99
N ASN A 126 -19.52 11.73 15.49
CA ASN A 126 -19.50 12.19 14.10
C ASN A 126 -18.44 13.25 13.79
N THR A 127 -18.04 14.07 14.77
CA THR A 127 -17.08 15.17 14.57
C THR A 127 -15.64 14.76 14.86
N THR A 128 -15.41 13.73 15.68
CA THR A 128 -14.05 13.31 16.03
C THR A 128 -13.30 12.76 14.82
N GLU A 129 -12.25 13.47 14.42
CA GLU A 129 -11.46 13.14 13.25
C GLU A 129 -9.97 13.36 13.47
N PHE A 130 -9.16 12.58 12.77
CA PHE A 130 -7.71 12.76 12.70
C PHE A 130 -7.29 12.77 11.23
N ASN A 131 -6.66 13.84 10.80
CA ASN A 131 -6.26 14.03 9.40
C ASN A 131 -7.41 13.74 8.41
N THR A 132 -8.58 14.34 8.63
CA THR A 132 -9.84 14.16 7.86
C THR A 132 -10.49 12.77 7.96
N LYS A 133 -9.91 11.84 8.71
CA LYS A 133 -10.48 10.51 8.93
C LYS A 133 -11.34 10.49 10.19
N LYS A 134 -12.62 10.15 10.03
CA LYS A 134 -13.53 9.91 11.16
C LYS A 134 -13.08 8.69 11.96
N LEU A 135 -13.10 8.81 13.30
CA LEU A 135 -12.56 7.78 14.19
C LEU A 135 -13.65 6.98 14.92
N LEU A 136 -14.77 7.61 15.27
CA LEU A 136 -15.76 7.08 16.22
C LEU A 136 -17.15 6.85 15.61
N ASP A 137 -17.33 7.08 14.31
CA ASP A 137 -18.58 6.92 13.57
C ASP A 137 -18.88 5.46 13.13
N GLY A 138 -17.98 4.53 13.45
CA GLY A 138 -18.05 3.12 13.05
C GLY A 138 -17.65 2.83 11.59
N THR A 139 -17.39 3.86 10.78
CA THR A 139 -16.97 3.68 9.37
C THR A 139 -15.52 3.21 9.26
N ALA A 140 -14.69 3.53 10.27
CA ALA A 140 -13.31 3.09 10.35
C ALA A 140 -13.14 1.57 10.51
N ALA A 141 -14.17 0.84 10.96
CA ALA A 141 -14.11 -0.60 11.25
C ALA A 141 -14.15 -1.50 10.00
N VAL A 142 -14.64 -1.01 8.87
CA VAL A 142 -14.78 -1.80 7.62
C VAL A 142 -14.26 -1.03 6.41
N LEU A 143 -12.98 -0.66 6.44
CA LEU A 143 -12.27 -0.18 5.24
C LEU A 143 -11.41 -1.30 4.66
N ALA A 144 -12.06 -2.27 4.02
CA ALA A 144 -11.37 -3.31 3.27
C ALA A 144 -11.08 -2.81 1.85
N SER A 145 -9.91 -2.22 1.64
CA SER A 145 -9.39 -1.94 0.30
C SER A 145 -8.60 -3.15 -0.20
N THR A 146 -9.06 -3.76 -1.29
CA THR A 146 -8.40 -4.92 -1.90
C THR A 146 -8.23 -4.74 -3.40
N ASP A 147 -7.04 -5.07 -3.88
CA ASP A 147 -6.70 -5.05 -5.31
C ASP A 147 -7.17 -6.30 -6.07
N ARG A 148 -7.69 -7.30 -5.35
CA ARG A 148 -8.12 -8.58 -5.91
C ARG A 148 -9.61 -8.77 -5.68
N LEU A 149 -10.34 -8.97 -6.78
CA LEU A 149 -11.78 -9.28 -6.79
C LEU A 149 -12.14 -10.52 -5.94
N THR A 150 -11.16 -11.38 -5.66
CA THR A 150 -11.33 -12.64 -4.90
C THR A 150 -11.10 -12.51 -3.39
N THR A 151 -10.84 -11.32 -2.87
CA THR A 151 -10.56 -11.16 -1.43
C THR A 151 -11.82 -11.38 -0.60
N LYS A 152 -11.77 -12.40 0.25
CA LYS A 152 -12.83 -12.71 1.21
C LYS A 152 -12.65 -11.83 2.44
N VAL A 153 -13.60 -10.92 2.66
CA VAL A 153 -13.68 -10.12 3.89
C VAL A 153 -14.39 -10.97 4.95
N TYR A 154 -13.67 -11.31 6.02
CA TYR A 154 -14.24 -12.02 7.15
C TYR A 154 -14.68 -11.00 8.21
N VAL A 155 -15.97 -10.67 8.25
CA VAL A 155 -16.55 -9.86 9.32
C VAL A 155 -16.69 -10.76 10.56
N ARG A 156 -15.84 -10.55 11.58
CA ARG A 156 -15.96 -11.26 12.87
C ARG A 156 -16.88 -10.44 13.78
N GLY A 157 -18.15 -10.81 13.80
CA GLY A 157 -19.18 -10.27 14.67
C GLY A 157 -20.55 -10.70 14.14
N GLY A 158 -21.37 -11.34 15.00
CA GLY A 158 -22.71 -11.76 14.58
C GLY A 158 -23.52 -10.54 14.12
N LEU A 159 -24.22 -10.66 12.98
CA LEU A 159 -25.25 -9.70 12.61
C LEU A 159 -26.32 -9.74 13.70
N ARG A 160 -26.45 -8.64 14.44
CA ARG A 160 -27.42 -8.51 15.52
C ARG A 160 -28.50 -7.55 15.06
N THR A 161 -29.67 -8.06 14.68
CA THR A 161 -30.86 -7.23 14.48
C THR A 161 -31.61 -7.09 15.79
N LEU A 162 -32.32 -5.96 15.97
CA LEU A 162 -33.23 -5.78 17.08
C LEU A 162 -34.53 -6.54 16.76
N ASP A 163 -35.00 -7.37 17.69
CA ASP A 163 -36.36 -7.90 17.64
C ASP A 163 -37.38 -6.77 17.93
N MET A 164 -38.66 -7.00 17.68
CA MET A 164 -39.78 -6.06 17.97
C MET A 164 -39.93 -5.71 19.47
N PHE A 165 -39.12 -6.31 20.34
CA PHE A 165 -38.97 -5.97 21.76
C PHE A 165 -37.60 -5.33 22.10
N ASN A 166 -36.87 -4.85 21.10
CA ASN A 166 -35.59 -4.15 21.25
C ASN A 166 -34.46 -4.98 21.90
N GLN A 167 -34.60 -6.32 21.94
CA GLN A 167 -33.62 -7.24 22.50
C GLN A 167 -32.75 -7.85 21.38
N LYS A 168 -31.45 -7.96 21.65
CA LYS A 168 -30.41 -8.18 20.64
C LYS A 168 -30.11 -9.68 20.45
N VAL A 169 -30.87 -10.34 19.57
CA VAL A 169 -30.84 -11.81 19.33
C VAL A 169 -29.96 -12.15 18.11
N VAL A 170 -29.32 -13.33 18.14
CA VAL A 170 -28.56 -13.89 17.02
C VAL A 170 -29.54 -14.71 16.17
N LEU A 171 -29.86 -14.25 14.96
CA LEU A 171 -30.61 -15.09 14.01
C LEU A 171 -29.66 -16.12 13.42
N GLU A 172 -29.93 -17.40 13.60
CA GLU A 172 -29.29 -18.45 12.83
C GLU A 172 -30.04 -18.59 11.50
N GLY A 173 -29.34 -18.44 10.38
CA GLY A 173 -29.94 -18.47 9.05
C GLY A 173 -28.94 -18.25 7.92
N ASN A 174 -29.36 -18.55 6.69
CA ASN A 174 -28.58 -18.31 5.48
C ASN A 174 -28.63 -16.81 5.13
N TYR A 175 -27.53 -16.10 5.33
CA TYR A 175 -27.44 -14.68 4.99
C TYR A 175 -26.98 -14.47 3.53
N GLN A 176 -27.75 -13.72 2.75
CA GLN A 176 -27.29 -13.21 1.46
C GLN A 176 -26.53 -11.90 1.68
N VAL A 177 -25.21 -11.98 1.81
CA VAL A 177 -24.34 -10.81 1.92
C VAL A 177 -24.16 -10.20 0.54
N ILE A 178 -24.91 -9.14 0.22
CA ILE A 178 -24.71 -8.35 -0.98
C ILE A 178 -23.61 -7.33 -0.69
N ILE A 179 -22.40 -7.58 -1.18
CA ILE A 179 -21.28 -6.63 -1.08
C ILE A 179 -21.42 -5.65 -2.25
N ASN A 180 -22.03 -4.50 -1.99
CA ASN A 180 -21.99 -3.37 -2.92
C ASN A 180 -20.63 -2.69 -2.82
N ALA A 181 -19.66 -3.18 -3.58
CA ALA A 181 -18.35 -2.56 -3.70
C ALA A 181 -18.46 -1.31 -4.59
N ASN A 182 -18.70 -0.16 -3.99
CA ASN A 182 -18.48 1.11 -4.70
C ASN A 182 -16.97 1.35 -4.71
N PRO A 183 -16.30 1.47 -5.88
CA PRO A 183 -14.86 1.71 -5.92
C PRO A 183 -14.58 3.04 -5.24
N GLY A 184 -14.07 2.97 -4.01
CA GLY A 184 -13.63 4.15 -3.29
C GLY A 184 -12.50 4.80 -4.05
N LYS A 185 -12.57 6.12 -4.26
CA LYS A 185 -11.43 6.94 -4.70
C LYS A 185 -10.39 7.04 -3.58
N ALA A 186 -10.03 5.93 -2.94
CA ALA A 186 -8.83 5.87 -2.14
C ALA A 186 -7.67 5.96 -3.13
N GLN A 187 -7.13 7.17 -3.27
CA GLN A 187 -5.88 7.46 -3.97
C GLN A 187 -4.72 6.77 -3.24
N VAL A 188 -4.71 5.44 -3.17
CA VAL A 188 -3.44 4.75 -3.26
C VAL A 188 -3.07 4.89 -4.72
N GLN A 189 -2.44 6.01 -5.07
CA GLN A 189 -1.60 6.06 -6.25
C GLN A 189 -0.55 4.97 -6.02
N LYS A 190 -0.86 3.74 -6.43
CA LYS A 190 0.18 2.77 -6.69
C LYS A 190 1.09 3.47 -7.66
N THR A 191 2.26 3.85 -7.19
CA THR A 191 3.28 4.44 -8.03
C THR A 191 3.55 3.41 -9.11
N ASP A 192 3.07 3.69 -10.31
CA ASP A 192 3.14 2.82 -11.48
C ASP A 192 4.56 2.76 -12.06
N ILE A 193 5.56 3.04 -11.23
CA ILE A 193 6.93 3.30 -11.64
C ILE A 193 7.61 2.02 -12.18
N PHE A 194 7.07 0.83 -11.86
CA PHE A 194 7.63 -0.45 -12.34
C PHE A 194 6.60 -1.46 -12.87
N LYS A 195 5.36 -1.03 -13.15
CA LYS A 195 4.38 -1.93 -13.77
C LYS A 195 4.22 -1.56 -15.24
N ILE A 196 4.70 -2.43 -16.13
CA ILE A 196 4.36 -2.36 -17.56
C ILE A 196 2.84 -2.49 -17.66
N LYS A 197 2.18 -1.39 -18.04
CA LYS A 197 0.72 -1.22 -17.92
C LYS A 197 -0.11 -1.82 -19.05
N HIS A 198 0.50 -2.36 -20.09
CA HIS A 198 -0.23 -2.90 -21.23
C HIS A 198 0.34 -4.27 -21.59
N SER A 199 -0.51 -5.31 -21.58
CA SER A 199 -0.15 -6.66 -22.04
C SER A 199 0.05 -6.76 -23.54
N ASP A 200 -0.29 -5.70 -24.29
CA ASP A 200 -0.39 -5.73 -25.75
C ASP A 200 0.22 -4.46 -26.36
N VAL A 201 1.50 -4.20 -26.10
CA VAL A 201 2.24 -3.20 -26.88
C VAL A 201 2.66 -3.83 -28.21
N ILE A 202 1.73 -3.92 -29.15
CA ILE A 202 2.03 -4.11 -30.57
C ILE A 202 2.14 -2.70 -31.16
N MET A 203 3.37 -2.17 -31.24
CA MET A 203 3.60 -0.93 -31.98
C MET A 203 3.67 -1.28 -33.48
N ASN A 204 2.64 -0.86 -34.21
CA ASN A 204 2.54 -0.86 -35.68
C ASN A 204 2.63 -2.23 -36.39
N VAL A 205 1.46 -2.82 -36.68
CA VAL A 205 1.32 -3.75 -37.80
C VAL A 205 1.01 -2.92 -39.05
N SER A 206 1.99 -2.77 -39.94
CA SER A 206 1.81 -2.19 -41.28
C SER A 206 1.69 -3.33 -42.29
N ILE A 207 0.51 -3.51 -42.87
CA ILE A 207 0.25 -4.50 -43.93
C ILE A 207 0.52 -3.82 -45.28
N ASP A 208 1.40 -4.41 -46.08
CA ASP A 208 1.61 -3.98 -47.46
C ASP A 208 0.39 -4.36 -48.32
N THR A 209 -0.28 -3.34 -48.86
CA THR A 209 -1.58 -3.43 -49.56
C THR A 209 -1.52 -4.18 -50.89
N ALA A 210 -0.34 -4.59 -51.37
CA ALA A 210 -0.20 -5.42 -52.56
C ALA A 210 -0.50 -6.91 -52.32
N THR A 211 -0.65 -7.35 -51.06
CA THR A 211 -0.94 -8.74 -50.71
C THR A 211 -2.39 -8.88 -50.26
N ASN A 212 -3.14 -9.85 -50.81
CA ASN A 212 -4.56 -10.13 -50.49
C ASN A 212 -4.79 -10.65 -49.04
N LEU A 213 -3.98 -10.24 -48.06
CA LEU A 213 -4.03 -10.64 -46.67
C LEU A 213 -4.95 -9.71 -45.88
N ARG A 214 -6.06 -10.27 -45.37
CA ARG A 214 -7.10 -9.50 -44.64
C ARG A 214 -6.87 -9.41 -43.12
N GLU A 215 -6.11 -10.33 -42.53
CA GLU A 215 -5.84 -10.34 -41.09
C GLU A 215 -4.55 -11.11 -40.78
N ILE A 216 -3.71 -10.58 -39.88
CA ILE A 216 -2.54 -11.27 -39.32
C ILE A 216 -2.71 -11.29 -37.80
N SER A 217 -2.95 -12.46 -37.23
CA SER A 217 -2.97 -12.64 -35.77
C SER A 217 -1.74 -13.44 -35.33
N VAL A 218 -0.95 -12.87 -34.43
CA VAL A 218 0.19 -13.55 -33.81
C VAL A 218 -0.17 -13.85 -32.36
N ARG A 219 -0.02 -15.10 -31.93
CA ARG A 219 -0.13 -15.46 -30.52
C ARG A 219 1.21 -15.99 -30.01
N ASN A 220 1.75 -15.32 -29.00
CA ASN A 220 2.88 -15.78 -28.21
C ASN A 220 4.22 -15.94 -28.96
N LEU A 221 4.56 -14.99 -29.84
CA LEU A 221 5.91 -14.93 -30.41
C LEU A 221 6.86 -14.14 -29.48
N PRO A 222 8.10 -14.63 -29.25
CA PRO A 222 9.17 -13.86 -28.62
C PRO A 222 9.48 -12.56 -29.39
N SER A 223 10.24 -11.63 -28.80
CA SER A 223 10.64 -10.43 -29.55
C SER A 223 11.63 -10.79 -30.67
N GLY A 224 11.38 -10.35 -31.90
CA GLY A 224 12.26 -10.56 -33.05
C GLY A 224 11.68 -9.99 -34.34
N ASN A 225 12.48 -9.96 -35.40
CA ASN A 225 12.01 -9.58 -36.73
C ASN A 225 11.47 -10.83 -37.44
N TYR A 226 10.21 -10.79 -37.89
CA TYR A 226 9.56 -11.92 -38.56
C TYR A 226 9.18 -11.53 -39.99
N ARG A 227 9.58 -12.35 -40.96
CA ARG A 227 9.15 -12.20 -42.36
C ARG A 227 8.14 -13.29 -42.69
N THR A 228 6.94 -12.91 -43.12
CA THR A 228 5.96 -13.86 -43.66
C THR A 228 6.27 -14.12 -45.13
N VAL A 229 6.23 -15.38 -45.55
CA VAL A 229 6.41 -15.79 -46.95
C VAL A 229 5.20 -16.61 -47.36
N LEU A 230 4.55 -16.23 -48.46
CA LEU A 230 3.42 -16.96 -49.04
C LEU A 230 3.99 -18.10 -49.90
N LEU A 231 3.71 -19.35 -49.53
CA LEU A 231 4.02 -20.52 -50.35
C LEU A 231 2.77 -20.83 -51.18
N GLU A 232 2.86 -20.76 -52.51
CA GLU A 232 1.76 -21.14 -53.39
C GLU A 232 1.60 -22.66 -53.39
N GLY A 233 0.56 -23.14 -52.69
CA GLY A 233 0.17 -24.54 -52.63
C GLY A 233 -1.33 -24.65 -52.39
N VAL A 234 -1.98 -25.53 -53.15
CA VAL A 234 -3.44 -25.71 -53.19
C VAL A 234 -3.99 -25.98 -51.78
N TRP A 235 -5.03 -25.22 -51.45
CA TRP A 235 -5.69 -25.12 -50.15
C TRP A 235 -6.25 -26.44 -49.62
N THR A 236 -5.80 -26.84 -48.41
CA THR A 236 -6.66 -27.30 -47.31
C THR A 236 -5.92 -27.13 -45.98
N GLY A 237 -6.28 -26.12 -45.19
CA GLY A 237 -5.97 -26.01 -43.76
C GLY A 237 -4.48 -25.89 -43.38
N ALA A 238 -3.86 -24.74 -43.62
CA ALA A 238 -2.47 -24.50 -43.20
C ALA A 238 -2.35 -24.21 -41.70
N ARG A 239 -1.70 -25.11 -40.95
CA ARG A 239 -0.98 -24.77 -39.72
C ARG A 239 0.37 -24.17 -40.13
N TYR A 240 0.60 -22.92 -39.79
CA TYR A 240 1.87 -22.22 -40.08
C TYR A 240 2.90 -22.50 -38.99
N ILE A 241 4.09 -22.96 -39.39
CA ILE A 241 5.27 -23.07 -38.55
C ILE A 241 6.19 -21.92 -38.94
N GLY A 242 6.42 -20.98 -38.02
CA GLY A 242 7.37 -19.87 -38.25
C GLY A 242 8.80 -20.39 -38.36
N VAL A 243 9.54 -19.93 -39.36
CA VAL A 243 10.99 -20.13 -39.44
C VAL A 243 11.68 -18.88 -38.88
N VAL A 244 12.52 -19.08 -37.87
CA VAL A 244 13.35 -18.04 -37.26
C VAL A 244 14.62 -17.88 -38.09
N SER A 245 14.98 -16.65 -38.44
CA SER A 245 16.30 -16.28 -38.97
C SER A 245 16.96 -15.28 -38.04
#